data_AF-A0A4Q1D1S8-F1
#
_entry.id   AF-A0A4Q1D1S8-F1
#
_cell.length_a   1.000
_cell.length_b   1.000
_cell.length_c   1.000
_cell.angle_alpha   90.00
_cell.angle_beta   90.00
_cell.angle_gamma   90.00
#
_symmetry.space_group_name_H-M   'P 1'
#
loop_
_entity.id
_entity.type
_entity.pdbx_description
1 polymer ?
#
loop_
_entity_poly.entity_id
_entity_poly.type
_entity_poly.pdbx_seq_one_letter_code
_entity_poly.pdbx_strand_id
1 'polypeptide(L)'
;MHGIEIPTTLFPESWRRRNNQAKISWPFPLVLVVDIGGNNDLDLNSPRTEIIMSEKWIDFEEKLAHIICDELSKQVATDYWEELKAILLKETKNESFIRSLKKVTTKNA
;
A
#
# COMPACT_ATOMS: atom_id res chain seq x y z
N MET A 1 -16.48 -0.15 20.65
CA MET A 1 -15.71 -0.21 19.39
C MET A 1 -15.42 -1.68 19.11
N HIS A 2 -15.97 -2.22 18.02
CA HIS A 2 -15.66 -3.58 17.59
C HIS A 2 -14.68 -3.46 16.43
N GLY A 3 -13.38 -3.41 16.77
CA GLY A 3 -12.32 -3.54 15.78
C GLY A 3 -12.48 -4.89 15.08
N ILE A 4 -12.34 -4.90 13.77
CA ILE A 4 -12.36 -6.12 12.98
C ILE A 4 -10.91 -6.61 12.91
N GLU A 5 -10.65 -7.79 13.46
CA GLU A 5 -9.38 -8.48 13.25
C GLU A 5 -9.44 -9.23 11.92
N ILE A 6 -8.67 -8.77 10.93
CA ILE A 6 -8.46 -9.49 9.67
C ILE A 6 -7.27 -10.42 9.89
N PRO A 7 -7.45 -11.75 9.90
CA PRO A 7 -6.34 -12.68 10.04
C PRO A 7 -5.51 -12.71 8.75
N THR A 8 -4.55 -11.80 8.62
CA THR A 8 -3.52 -11.88 7.58
C THR A 8 -2.40 -12.80 8.05
N THR A 9 -2.31 -13.98 7.45
CA THR A 9 -1.14 -14.86 7.63
C THR A 9 0.07 -14.21 6.96
N LEU A 10 1.26 -14.30 7.59
CA LEU A 10 2.51 -13.84 6.97
C LEU A 10 2.87 -14.62 5.70
N PHE A 11 2.36 -15.85 5.59
CA PHE A 11 2.58 -16.74 4.45
C PHE A 11 1.28 -16.91 3.67
N PRO A 12 1.24 -16.55 2.37
CA PRO A 12 0.02 -16.68 1.58
C PRO A 12 -0.26 -18.15 1.24
N GLU A 13 -1.43 -18.64 1.63
CA GLU A 13 -1.96 -19.91 1.15
C GLU A 13 -2.61 -19.68 -0.22
N SER A 14 -1.89 -20.02 -1.30
CA SER A 14 -2.33 -19.74 -2.67
C SER A 14 -3.72 -20.28 -3.00
N TRP A 15 -4.12 -21.39 -2.38
CA TRP A 15 -5.41 -22.08 -2.54
C TRP A 15 -6.57 -21.44 -1.75
N ARG A 16 -6.31 -20.57 -0.78
CA ARG A 16 -7.34 -19.80 -0.06
C ARG A 16 -7.61 -18.43 -0.66
N ARG A 17 -6.82 -18.00 -1.65
CA ARG A 17 -6.94 -16.66 -2.25
C ARG A 17 -8.23 -16.55 -3.06
N ARG A 18 -9.07 -15.59 -2.70
CA ARG A 18 -10.27 -15.21 -3.47
C ARG A 18 -9.91 -14.14 -4.49
N ASN A 19 -10.56 -14.16 -5.66
CA ASN A 19 -10.26 -13.22 -6.75
C ASN A 19 -10.50 -11.74 -6.41
N ASN A 20 -11.42 -11.42 -5.49
CA ASN A 20 -11.80 -10.04 -5.16
C ASN A 20 -11.19 -9.53 -3.85
N GLN A 21 -10.21 -10.25 -3.29
CA GLN A 21 -9.55 -9.83 -2.06
C GLN A 21 -8.54 -8.70 -2.36
N ALA A 22 -8.71 -7.57 -1.67
CA ALA A 22 -7.73 -6.50 -1.70
C ALA A 22 -6.44 -6.93 -0.98
N LYS A 23 -5.29 -6.58 -1.56
CA LYS A 23 -3.98 -6.83 -0.97
C LYS A 23 -3.01 -5.71 -1.36
N ILE A 24 -2.16 -5.33 -0.41
CA ILE A 24 -1.00 -4.50 -0.72
C ILE A 24 0.06 -5.42 -1.36
N SER A 25 0.47 -5.05 -2.57
CA SER A 25 1.53 -5.77 -3.29
C SER A 25 2.62 -4.77 -3.67
N TRP A 26 3.42 -4.40 -2.69
CA TRP A 26 4.51 -3.43 -2.84
C TRP A 26 5.86 -4.12 -2.97
N PRO A 27 6.86 -3.46 -3.58
CA PRO A 27 8.20 -4.02 -3.80
C PRO A 27 9.09 -4.07 -2.54
N PHE A 28 8.53 -3.86 -1.34
CA PHE A 28 9.24 -3.98 -0.07
C PHE A 28 8.32 -4.53 1.04
N PRO A 29 8.88 -5.23 2.03
CA PRO A 29 8.12 -5.69 3.18
C PRO A 29 7.79 -4.52 4.11
N LEU A 30 6.59 -4.56 4.69
CA LEU A 30 6.10 -3.54 5.61
C LEU A 30 5.12 -4.18 6.59
N VAL A 31 5.17 -3.73 7.84
CA VAL A 31 4.14 -4.01 8.86
C VAL A 31 3.49 -2.69 9.22
N LEU A 32 2.16 -2.62 9.10
CA LEU A 32 1.38 -1.42 9.39
C LEU A 32 0.35 -1.73 10.48
N VAL A 33 0.22 -0.80 11.42
CA VAL A 33 -0.93 -0.69 12.31
C VAL A 33 -1.58 0.65 11.99
N VAL A 34 -2.74 0.59 11.33
CA VAL A 34 -3.45 1.78 10.85
C VAL A 34 -4.91 1.72 11.32
N ASP A 35 -5.42 2.86 11.78
CA ASP A 35 -6.84 3.04 12.05
C ASP A 35 -7.50 3.58 10.77
N ILE A 36 -8.30 2.75 10.10
CA ILE A 36 -8.94 3.06 8.83
C ILE A 36 -10.41 3.35 9.09
N GLY A 37 -10.80 4.63 8.97
CA GLY A 37 -12.18 5.08 9.17
C GLY A 37 -12.44 6.48 8.63
N GLY A 38 -13.66 6.99 8.87
CA GLY A 38 -14.09 8.30 8.40
C GLY A 38 -14.19 8.38 6.87
N ASN A 39 -13.52 9.37 6.27
CA ASN A 39 -13.54 9.59 4.82
C ASN A 39 -12.68 8.60 4.01
N ASN A 40 -11.96 7.69 4.67
CA ASN A 40 -11.15 6.66 4.03
C ASN A 40 -11.68 5.26 4.38
N ASP A 41 -13.00 5.09 4.49
CA ASP A 41 -13.58 3.77 4.72
C ASP A 41 -13.20 2.81 3.58
N LEU A 42 -13.10 1.52 3.92
CA LEU A 42 -12.82 0.48 2.95
C LEU A 42 -13.98 -0.49 2.92
N ASP A 43 -14.33 -0.94 1.72
CA ASP A 43 -15.42 -1.88 1.55
C ASP A 43 -14.97 -3.26 2.05
N LEU A 44 -15.80 -3.86 2.89
CA LEU A 44 -15.56 -5.18 3.46
C LEU A 44 -16.53 -6.20 2.88
N ASN A 45 -16.12 -7.47 2.83
CA ASN A 45 -17.03 -8.57 2.51
C ASN A 45 -18.16 -8.68 3.55
N SER A 46 -19.25 -9.38 3.23
CA SER A 46 -20.41 -9.50 4.14
C SER A 46 -20.04 -10.05 5.54
N PRO A 47 -19.14 -11.04 5.67
CA PRO A 47 -18.65 -11.50 6.96
C PRO A 47 -17.72 -10.52 7.69
N ARG A 48 -17.30 -9.42 7.03
CA ARG A 48 -16.34 -8.43 7.52
C ARG A 48 -15.01 -9.03 7.94
N THR A 49 -14.48 -9.94 7.15
CA THR A 49 -13.19 -10.61 7.41
C THR A 49 -12.13 -10.24 6.38
N GLU A 50 -12.51 -9.60 5.27
CA GLU A 50 -11.63 -9.26 4.17
C GLU A 50 -12.01 -7.90 3.61
N ILE A 51 -11.00 -7.13 3.17
CA ILE A 51 -11.21 -5.92 2.37
C ILE A 51 -11.46 -6.34 0.92
N ILE A 52 -12.47 -5.73 0.30
CA ILE A 52 -12.84 -5.95 -1.10
C ILE A 52 -12.02 -5.00 -1.99
N MET A 53 -11.55 -5.50 -3.12
CA MET A 53 -11.00 -4.67 -4.18
C MET A 53 -12.09 -3.74 -4.75
N SER A 54 -11.97 -2.44 -4.50
CA SER A 54 -12.87 -1.38 -4.99
C SER A 54 -12.09 -0.12 -5.36
N GLU A 55 -12.77 0.89 -5.91
CA GLU A 55 -12.15 2.20 -6.15
C GLU A 55 -11.63 2.84 -4.86
N LYS A 56 -12.35 2.67 -3.74
CA LYS A 56 -11.90 3.14 -2.42
C LYS A 56 -10.58 2.48 -2.01
N TRP A 57 -10.43 1.19 -2.28
CA TRP A 57 -9.17 0.50 -2.05
C TRP A 57 -8.03 1.06 -2.91
N ILE A 58 -8.28 1.27 -4.20
CA ILE A 58 -7.27 1.79 -5.14
C ILE A 58 -6.78 3.18 -4.68
N ASP A 59 -7.71 4.07 -4.31
CA ASP A 59 -7.40 5.41 -3.82
C ASP A 59 -6.64 5.36 -2.47
N PHE A 60 -7.09 4.51 -1.54
CA PHE A 60 -6.38 4.26 -0.28
C PHE A 60 -4.95 3.79 -0.51
N GLU A 61 -4.74 2.78 -1.35
CA GLU A 61 -3.42 2.21 -1.63
C GLU A 61 -2.49 3.24 -2.27
N GLU A 62 -2.99 4.05 -3.21
CA GLU A 62 -2.21 5.10 -3.87
C GLU A 62 -1.80 6.20 -2.87
N LYS A 63 -2.74 6.65 -2.02
CA LYS A 63 -2.47 7.66 -0.97
C LYS A 63 -1.47 7.15 0.06
N LEU A 64 -1.64 5.92 0.53
CA LEU A 64 -0.76 5.31 1.52
C LEU A 64 0.66 5.13 0.97
N ALA A 65 0.78 4.64 -0.26
CA ALA A 65 2.07 4.55 -0.95
C ALA A 65 2.73 5.93 -1.07
N HIS A 66 1.94 6.98 -1.31
CA HIS A 66 2.48 8.33 -1.51
C HIS A 66 3.02 8.87 -0.20
N ILE A 67 2.24 8.78 0.88
CA ILE A 67 2.67 9.22 2.22
C ILE A 67 3.96 8.54 2.63
N ILE A 68 4.06 7.21 2.46
CA ILE A 68 5.24 6.45 2.87
C ILE A 68 6.45 6.79 2.00
N CYS A 69 6.30 6.76 0.67
CA CYS A 69 7.42 7.03 -0.24
C CYS A 69 7.89 8.50 -0.19
N ASP A 70 6.96 9.45 -0.05
CA ASP A 70 7.28 10.87 0.10
C ASP A 70 8.08 11.11 1.38
N GLU A 71 7.67 10.52 2.50
CA GLU A 71 8.38 10.69 3.75
C GLU A 71 9.73 9.95 3.77
N LEU A 72 9.82 8.76 3.17
CA LEU A 72 11.10 8.06 2.97
C LEU A 72 12.08 8.90 2.15
N SER A 73 11.62 9.53 1.07
CA SER A 73 12.47 10.36 0.21
C SER A 73 13.11 11.54 0.93
N LYS A 74 12.47 12.05 2.00
CA LYS A 74 12.96 13.16 2.81
C LYS A 74 13.94 12.71 3.89
N GLN A 75 13.94 11.42 4.26
CA GLN A 75 14.79 10.87 5.32
C GLN A 75 16.12 10.31 4.81
N VAL A 76 16.28 10.19 3.50
CA VAL A 76 17.48 9.67 2.86
C VAL A 76 18.10 10.73 1.95
N ALA A 77 19.37 10.54 1.58
CA ALA A 77 20.04 11.42 0.63
C ALA A 77 19.38 11.33 -0.77
N THR A 78 19.42 12.42 -1.53
CA THR A 78 18.77 12.52 -2.85
C THR A 78 19.27 11.45 -3.82
N ASP A 79 20.58 11.22 -3.88
CA ASP A 79 21.21 10.19 -4.71
C ASP A 79 20.73 8.78 -4.33
N TYR A 80 20.71 8.48 -3.03
CA TYR A 80 20.17 7.22 -2.51
C TYR A 80 18.70 7.03 -2.87
N TRP A 81 17.88 8.09 -2.74
CA TRP A 81 16.46 8.04 -3.10
C TRP A 81 16.25 7.74 -4.58
N GLU A 82 17.00 8.38 -5.48
CA GLU A 82 16.85 8.15 -6.92
C GLU A 82 17.21 6.70 -7.31
N GLU A 83 18.26 6.13 -6.71
CA GLU A 83 18.61 4.72 -6.91
C GLU A 83 17.51 3.79 -6.37
N LEU A 84 17.04 4.04 -5.14
CA LEU A 84 15.95 3.27 -4.54
C LEU A 84 14.69 3.34 -5.40
N LYS A 85 14.29 4.55 -5.83
CA LYS A 85 13.13 4.79 -6.69
C LYS A 85 13.22 4.00 -7.99
N ALA A 86 14.40 3.94 -8.61
CA ALA A 86 14.62 3.15 -9.82
C ALA A 86 14.41 1.63 -9.57
N ILE A 87 14.93 1.11 -8.45
CA ILE A 87 14.72 -0.30 -8.05
C ILE A 87 13.23 -0.57 -7.81
N LEU A 88 12.56 0.28 -7.03
CA LEU A 88 11.15 0.13 -6.69
C LEU A 88 10.25 0.13 -7.94
N LEU A 89 10.54 1.01 -8.92
CA LEU A 89 9.81 1.07 -10.19
C LEU A 89 10.04 -0.17 -11.08
N LYS A 90 11.23 -0.76 -11.01
CA LYS A 90 11.57 -1.96 -11.78
C LYS A 90 10.91 -3.22 -11.24
N GLU A 91 10.84 -3.36 -9.93
CA GLU A 91 10.41 -4.61 -9.26
C GLU A 91 8.89 -4.71 -9.02
N THR A 92 8.15 -3.61 -9.19
CA THR A 92 6.70 -3.59 -8.95
C THR A 92 5.88 -3.66 -10.25
N LYS A 93 4.73 -4.34 -10.19
CA LYS A 93 3.68 -4.28 -11.22
C LYS A 93 2.42 -3.57 -10.73
N ASN A 94 2.46 -3.02 -9.52
CA ASN A 94 1.32 -2.37 -8.89
C ASN A 94 1.15 -0.95 -9.44
N GLU A 95 0.10 -0.73 -10.23
CA GLU A 95 -0.13 0.55 -10.91
C GLU A 95 -0.38 1.70 -9.93
N SER A 96 -1.13 1.47 -8.85
CA SER A 96 -1.38 2.47 -7.80
C SER A 96 -0.08 2.92 -7.15
N PHE A 97 0.79 1.96 -6.82
CA PHE A 97 2.11 2.25 -6.28
C PHE A 97 2.98 3.01 -7.29
N ILE A 98 2.99 2.61 -8.56
CA ILE A 98 3.77 3.32 -9.61
C ILE A 98 3.28 4.76 -9.79
N ARG A 99 1.96 4.99 -9.86
CA ARG A 99 1.38 6.33 -9.97
C ARG A 99 1.78 7.20 -8.79
N SER A 100 1.71 6.63 -7.59
CA SER A 100 2.09 7.29 -6.35
C SER A 100 3.59 7.65 -6.32
N LEU A 101 4.47 6.70 -6.63
CA LEU A 101 5.93 6.90 -6.59
C LEU A 101 6.40 7.95 -7.60
N LYS A 102 5.73 8.06 -8.75
CA LYS A 102 6.00 9.11 -9.75
C LYS A 102 5.67 10.52 -9.24
N LYS A 103 4.72 10.67 -8.30
CA LYS A 103 4.35 11.96 -7.69
C LYS A 103 5.34 12.43 -6.63
N VAL A 104 6.22 11.55 -6.14
CA VAL A 104 7.21 11.91 -5.11
C VAL A 104 8.31 12.77 -5.73
N THR A 105 8.39 14.02 -5.27
CA THR A 105 9.41 14.99 -5.65
C THR A 105 10.47 15.07 -4.57
N THR A 106 11.72 14.88 -4.95
CA THR A 106 12.88 15.11 -4.08
C THR A 106 13.01 16.61 -3.78
N LYS A 107 13.32 16.97 -2.53
CA LYS A 107 13.68 18.35 -2.21
C LYS A 107 14.92 18.71 -3.03
N ASN A 108 14.87 19.84 -3.73
CA ASN A 108 16.09 20.51 -4.16
C ASN A 108 16.87 20.86 -2.89
N ALA A 109 18.10 20.35 -2.78
CA ALA A 109 19.02 20.61 -1.69
C ALA A 109 19.26 22.12 -1.49
#